data_AF-A0A7C2Z8F9-F1
#
_entry.id   AF-A0A7C2Z8F9-F1
#
_cell.length_a   1.000
_cell.length_b   1.000
_cell.length_c   1.000
_cell.angle_alpha   90.00
_cell.angle_beta   90.00
_cell.angle_gamma   90.00
#
_symmetry.space_group_name_H-M   'P 1'
#
loop_
_entity.id
_entity.type
_entity.pdbx_description
1 polymer ?
#
loop_
_entity_poly.entity_id
_entity_poly.type
_entity_poly.pdbx_seq_one_letter_code
_entity_poly.pdbx_strand_id
1 'polypeptide(L)'
;FFVVIDSGIKHATSSIHPIRQGEMQRAVEQLREAGLSIPNKYDEVRWEELDESSVSAQYSSLDNISQKRVLFTLRMQQSTEIAIAILRGKPTSEAKMPFGLKLSSGDKPIQIAEIMDYQHALLRDYYDVSTPEVETIREAMKEAGCLGVKISGSGMGGAIIGLIRRPEDGKAVIREALHAGAVRGWVSPVAGGEISKGQRDWRLTA
;
A
#
# COMPACT_ATOMS: atom_id res chain seq x y z
N PHE A 1 -6.24 13.31 9.65
CA PHE A 1 -7.43 13.07 8.81
C PHE A 1 -6.99 12.43 7.52
N PHE A 2 -7.91 11.78 6.80
CA PHE A 2 -7.66 11.30 5.45
C PHE A 2 -8.32 12.20 4.42
N VAL A 3 -7.66 12.37 3.28
CA VAL A 3 -8.31 12.77 2.02
C VAL A 3 -8.42 11.52 1.17
N VAL A 4 -9.61 11.25 0.65
CA VAL A 4 -9.86 10.17 -0.30
C VAL A 4 -10.19 10.83 -1.64
N ILE A 5 -9.43 10.49 -2.67
CA ILE A 5 -9.61 10.98 -4.03
C ILE A 5 -10.05 9.82 -4.91
N ASP A 6 -11.12 10.02 -5.68
CA ASP A 6 -11.52 9.13 -6.77
C ASP A 6 -10.87 9.64 -8.05
N SER A 7 -9.93 8.87 -8.58
CA SER A 7 -9.25 9.17 -9.85
C SER A 7 -10.20 9.15 -11.04
N GLY A 8 -11.37 8.48 -10.94
CA GLY A 8 -12.30 8.30 -12.05
C GLY A 8 -11.85 7.28 -13.09
N ILE A 9 -10.63 6.75 -12.94
CA ILE A 9 -10.05 5.77 -13.83
C ILE A 9 -10.64 4.41 -13.49
N LYS A 10 -11.45 3.87 -14.40
CA LYS A 10 -12.04 2.54 -14.29
C LYS A 10 -11.12 1.52 -14.94
N HIS A 11 -10.63 0.57 -14.16
CA HIS A 11 -10.01 -0.64 -14.68
C HIS A 11 -10.77 -1.88 -14.23
N ALA A 12 -10.81 -2.88 -15.11
CA ALA A 12 -11.38 -4.18 -14.77
C ALA A 12 -10.46 -4.87 -13.74
N THR A 13 -10.76 -4.70 -12.46
CA THR A 13 -10.06 -5.40 -11.36
C THR A 13 -10.06 -6.92 -11.54
N SER A 14 -11.07 -7.45 -12.25
CA SER A 14 -11.20 -8.86 -12.60
C SER A 14 -10.07 -9.41 -13.46
N SER A 15 -9.31 -8.58 -14.20
CA SER A 15 -8.19 -9.06 -15.02
C SER A 15 -6.85 -9.02 -14.28
N ILE A 16 -6.68 -8.16 -13.27
CA ILE A 16 -5.38 -7.95 -12.61
C ILE A 16 -5.13 -9.00 -11.53
N HIS A 17 -6.13 -9.27 -10.69
CA HIS A 17 -5.97 -10.22 -9.56
C HIS A 17 -5.55 -11.62 -10.00
N PRO A 18 -6.20 -12.26 -11.01
CA PRO A 18 -5.78 -13.58 -11.45
C PRO A 18 -4.34 -13.60 -12.00
N ILE A 19 -3.91 -12.54 -12.67
CA ILE A 19 -2.54 -12.43 -13.19
C ILE A 19 -1.56 -12.36 -12.02
N ARG A 20 -1.81 -11.50 -11.02
CA ARG A 20 -0.94 -11.33 -9.84
C ARG A 20 -0.88 -12.60 -8.99
N GLN A 21 -2.00 -13.31 -8.84
CA GLN A 21 -2.07 -14.60 -8.17
C GLN A 21 -1.25 -15.66 -8.90
N GLY A 22 -1.36 -15.74 -10.24
CA GLY A 22 -0.56 -16.65 -11.05
C GLY A 22 0.94 -16.34 -11.02
N GLU A 23 1.31 -15.06 -11.04
CA GLU A 23 2.71 -14.63 -10.85
C GLU A 23 3.25 -15.04 -9.49
N MET A 24 2.46 -14.89 -8.42
CA MET A 24 2.87 -15.32 -7.09
C MET A 24 2.96 -16.85 -6.98
N GLN A 25 2.03 -17.58 -7.59
CA GLN A 25 2.07 -19.04 -7.62
C GLN A 25 3.36 -19.54 -8.30
N ARG A 26 3.74 -18.95 -9.44
CA ARG A 26 5.02 -19.25 -10.10
C ARG A 26 6.22 -18.94 -9.21
N ALA A 27 6.18 -17.83 -8.47
CA ALA A 27 7.27 -17.48 -7.56
C ALA A 27 7.44 -18.52 -6.44
N VAL A 28 6.34 -19.05 -5.91
CA VAL A 28 6.35 -20.13 -4.91
C VAL A 28 6.92 -21.42 -5.50
N GLU A 29 6.54 -21.78 -6.72
CA GLU A 29 7.10 -22.93 -7.44
C GLU A 29 8.62 -22.80 -7.60
N GLN A 30 9.11 -21.65 -8.07
CA GLN A 30 10.55 -21.38 -8.23
C GLN A 30 11.31 -21.41 -6.89
N LEU A 31 10.76 -20.81 -5.82
CA LEU A 31 11.36 -20.85 -4.49
C LEU A 31 11.51 -22.30 -3.99
N ARG A 32 10.50 -23.14 -4.22
CA ARG A 32 10.53 -24.56 -3.85
C ARG A 32 11.52 -25.35 -4.67
N GLU A 33 11.56 -25.15 -5.99
CA GLU A 33 12.53 -25.79 -6.88
C GLU A 33 13.97 -25.43 -6.50
N ALA A 34 14.19 -24.21 -6.03
CA ALA A 34 15.45 -23.73 -5.47
C ALA A 34 15.74 -24.21 -4.04
N GLY A 35 14.89 -25.08 -3.48
CA GLY A 35 15.10 -25.75 -2.20
C GLY A 35 14.53 -25.07 -0.97
N LEU A 36 13.70 -24.02 -1.12
CA LEU A 36 13.02 -23.42 0.01
C LEU A 36 11.85 -24.31 0.49
N SER A 37 11.85 -24.66 1.78
CA SER A 37 10.80 -25.47 2.38
C SER A 37 9.59 -24.63 2.78
N ILE A 38 8.65 -24.44 1.85
CA ILE A 38 7.36 -23.75 2.04
C ILE A 38 6.19 -24.60 1.52
N PRO A 39 4.92 -24.27 1.78
CA PRO A 39 3.74 -24.88 1.15
C PRO A 39 3.70 -24.73 -0.38
N ASN A 40 2.83 -25.48 -1.07
CA ASN A 40 2.80 -25.50 -2.54
C ASN A 40 1.98 -24.35 -3.13
N LYS A 41 0.91 -23.96 -2.44
CA LYS A 41 0.08 -22.84 -2.89
C LYS A 41 0.49 -21.56 -2.20
N TYR A 42 0.48 -20.46 -2.93
CA TYR A 42 0.92 -19.17 -2.40
C TYR A 42 0.08 -18.64 -1.23
N ASP A 43 -1.20 -19.01 -1.15
CA ASP A 43 -2.13 -18.62 -0.09
C ASP A 43 -2.03 -19.52 1.17
N GLU A 44 -1.31 -20.63 1.07
CA GLU A 44 -0.99 -21.51 2.20
C GLU A 44 0.37 -21.13 2.84
N VAL A 45 1.22 -20.34 2.16
CA VAL A 45 2.51 -19.88 2.67
C VAL A 45 2.32 -18.88 3.82
N ARG A 46 3.02 -19.13 4.93
CA ARG A 46 3.06 -18.23 6.09
C ARG A 46 4.08 -17.12 5.88
N TRP A 47 3.71 -16.13 5.07
CA TRP A 47 4.57 -15.01 4.70
C TRP A 47 5.02 -14.17 5.90
N GLU A 48 4.26 -14.17 6.99
CA GLU A 48 4.61 -13.51 8.25
C GLU A 48 5.79 -14.16 9.00
N GLU A 49 6.17 -15.39 8.62
CA GLU A 49 7.32 -16.10 9.17
C GLU A 49 8.57 -16.01 8.30
N LEU A 50 8.45 -15.34 7.14
CA LEU A 50 9.51 -15.19 6.16
C LEU A 50 9.98 -13.75 6.10
N ASP A 51 11.23 -13.57 5.67
CA ASP A 51 11.80 -12.27 5.36
C ASP A 51 12.78 -12.34 4.19
N GLU A 52 13.33 -11.20 3.79
CA GLU A 52 14.28 -11.12 2.67
C GLU A 52 15.53 -12.00 2.89
N SER A 53 15.96 -12.21 4.13
CA SER A 53 17.09 -13.11 4.42
C SER A 53 16.70 -14.58 4.25
N SER A 54 15.46 -14.97 4.59
CA SER A 54 14.96 -16.33 4.43
C SER A 54 14.95 -16.80 2.96
N VAL A 55 14.75 -15.88 2.01
CA VAL A 55 14.65 -16.18 0.57
C VAL A 55 15.90 -15.80 -0.22
N SER A 56 16.89 -15.18 0.42
CA SER A 56 18.06 -14.59 -0.26
C SER A 56 18.89 -15.60 -1.06
N ALA A 57 19.02 -16.83 -0.57
CA ALA A 57 19.78 -17.89 -1.24
C ALA A 57 19.13 -18.34 -2.55
N GLN A 58 17.80 -18.33 -2.60
CA GLN A 58 17.00 -18.75 -3.76
C GLN A 58 16.76 -17.58 -4.72
N TYR A 59 16.90 -16.34 -4.27
CA TYR A 59 16.46 -15.16 -4.99
C TYR A 59 17.00 -15.05 -6.43
N SER A 60 18.27 -15.43 -6.65
CA SER A 60 18.91 -15.40 -7.97
C SER A 60 18.35 -16.42 -8.97
N SER A 61 17.63 -17.44 -8.50
CA SER A 61 17.00 -18.46 -9.34
C SER A 61 15.61 -18.07 -9.84
N LEU A 62 15.00 -17.03 -9.27
CA LEU A 62 13.67 -16.56 -9.66
C LEU A 62 13.76 -15.69 -10.90
N ASP A 63 12.71 -15.73 -11.74
CA ASP A 63 12.55 -14.73 -12.80
C ASP A 63 12.25 -13.34 -12.21
N ASN A 64 12.49 -12.29 -13.00
CA ASN A 64 12.36 -10.90 -12.54
C ASN A 64 10.97 -10.55 -11.99
N ILE A 65 9.89 -11.11 -12.55
CA ILE A 65 8.54 -10.85 -12.05
C ILE A 65 8.33 -11.56 -10.71
N SER A 66 8.73 -12.83 -10.61
CA SER A 66 8.67 -13.61 -9.37
C SER A 66 9.47 -12.96 -8.24
N GLN A 67 10.69 -12.51 -8.53
CA GLN A 67 11.53 -11.73 -7.63
C GLN A 67 10.81 -10.49 -7.08
N LYS A 68 10.14 -9.73 -7.97
CA LYS A 68 9.35 -8.56 -7.57
C LYS A 68 8.18 -8.92 -6.67
N ARG A 69 7.40 -9.96 -6.99
CA ARG A 69 6.22 -10.37 -6.19
C ARG A 69 6.62 -10.85 -4.80
N VAL A 70 7.70 -11.61 -4.67
CA VAL A 70 8.21 -12.06 -3.37
C VAL A 70 8.64 -10.86 -2.52
N LEU A 71 9.48 -9.97 -3.06
CA LEU A 71 9.90 -8.78 -2.31
C LEU A 71 8.74 -7.85 -1.97
N PHE A 72 7.78 -7.67 -2.87
CA PHE A 72 6.56 -6.93 -2.59
C PHE A 72 5.88 -7.47 -1.34
N THR A 73 5.61 -8.78 -1.32
CA THR A 73 4.84 -9.41 -0.23
C THR A 73 5.57 -9.32 1.11
N LEU A 74 6.86 -9.66 1.14
CA LEU A 74 7.65 -9.60 2.37
C LEU A 74 7.74 -8.17 2.91
N ARG A 75 8.06 -7.20 2.05
CA ARG A 75 8.22 -5.79 2.46
C ARG A 75 6.89 -5.13 2.82
N MET A 76 5.82 -5.45 2.10
CA MET A 76 4.47 -4.95 2.39
C MET A 76 3.98 -5.49 3.74
N GLN A 77 4.19 -6.78 4.02
CA GLN A 77 3.87 -7.40 5.32
C GLN A 77 4.63 -6.72 6.45
N GLN A 78 5.96 -6.68 6.37
CA GLN A 78 6.82 -6.10 7.42
C GLN A 78 6.51 -4.62 7.67
N SER A 79 6.37 -3.82 6.61
CA SER A 79 6.00 -2.40 6.77
C SER A 79 4.61 -2.20 7.38
N THR A 80 3.67 -3.11 7.11
CA THR A 80 2.32 -3.09 7.71
C THR A 80 2.36 -3.43 9.20
N GLU A 81 3.15 -4.43 9.60
CA GLU A 81 3.35 -4.77 11.01
C GLU A 81 3.96 -3.59 11.80
N ILE A 82 4.93 -2.90 11.21
CA ILE A 82 5.52 -1.68 11.78
C ILE A 82 4.47 -0.57 11.91
N ALA A 83 3.65 -0.33 10.88
CA ALA A 83 2.56 0.64 10.95
C ALA A 83 1.57 0.29 12.09
N ILE A 84 1.20 -0.97 12.23
CA ILE A 84 0.32 -1.44 13.31
C ILE A 84 0.96 -1.22 14.68
N ALA A 85 2.26 -1.50 14.84
CA ALA A 85 2.99 -1.28 16.08
C ALA A 85 2.97 0.21 16.46
N ILE A 86 3.29 1.10 15.51
CA ILE A 86 3.26 2.57 15.68
C ILE A 86 1.86 3.04 16.07
N LEU A 87 0.82 2.59 15.36
CA LEU A 87 -0.56 2.96 15.67
C LEU A 87 -0.94 2.55 17.09
N ARG A 88 -0.53 1.35 17.53
CA ARG A 88 -0.74 0.83 18.89
C ARG A 88 0.18 1.43 19.95
N GLY A 89 1.12 2.31 19.58
CA GLY A 89 2.08 2.91 20.51
C GLY A 89 3.10 1.91 21.06
N LYS A 90 3.35 0.81 20.34
CA LYS A 90 4.39 -0.16 20.68
C LYS A 90 5.76 0.33 20.19
N PRO A 91 6.86 0.00 20.89
CA PRO A 91 8.20 0.26 20.40
C PRO A 91 8.45 -0.43 19.05
N THR A 92 9.14 0.25 18.14
CA THR A 92 9.58 -0.31 16.85
C THR A 92 11.07 -0.63 16.82
N SER A 93 11.80 -0.42 17.92
CA SER A 93 13.25 -0.63 18.03
C SER A 93 13.69 -2.05 17.74
N GLU A 94 12.80 -3.02 17.94
CA GLU A 94 13.05 -4.46 17.69
C GLU A 94 12.43 -4.95 16.37
N ALA A 95 11.70 -4.09 15.65
CA ALA A 95 11.07 -4.48 14.40
C ALA A 95 12.13 -4.65 13.31
N LYS A 96 12.06 -5.77 12.57
CA LYS A 96 12.91 -5.98 11.40
C LYS A 96 12.46 -5.03 10.29
N MET A 97 13.25 -3.99 10.06
CA MET A 97 12.94 -2.99 9.02
C MET A 97 13.11 -3.61 7.62
N PRO A 98 12.09 -3.56 6.76
CA PRO A 98 12.22 -4.01 5.38
C PRO A 98 13.20 -3.11 4.62
N PHE A 99 13.88 -3.67 3.62
CA PHE A 99 14.87 -2.90 2.87
C PHE A 99 14.25 -1.66 2.22
N GLY A 100 14.93 -0.52 2.37
CA GLY A 100 14.52 0.77 1.82
C GLY A 100 13.52 1.57 2.65
N LEU A 101 12.86 0.98 3.65
CA LEU A 101 12.01 1.75 4.55
C LEU A 101 12.88 2.57 5.51
N LYS A 102 12.68 3.89 5.50
CA LYS A 102 13.31 4.84 6.42
C LYS A 102 12.22 5.53 7.22
N LEU A 103 12.35 5.51 8.54
CA LEU A 103 11.44 6.21 9.44
C LEU A 103 12.19 7.34 10.14
N SER A 104 11.59 8.51 10.20
CA SER A 104 12.09 9.61 11.00
C SER A 104 11.69 9.46 12.48
N SER A 105 12.29 10.30 13.32
CA SER A 105 11.86 10.51 14.71
C SER A 105 10.62 11.41 14.82
N GLY A 106 9.88 11.60 13.72
CA GLY A 106 8.64 12.39 13.70
C GLY A 106 7.54 11.80 14.56
N ASP A 107 6.47 12.59 14.75
CA ASP A 107 5.28 12.11 15.44
C ASP A 107 4.59 10.95 14.68
N LYS A 108 3.72 10.22 15.38
CA LYS A 108 2.99 9.06 14.84
C LYS A 108 2.40 9.31 13.42
N PRO A 109 1.73 10.45 13.13
CA PRO A 109 1.25 10.74 11.77
C PRO A 109 2.35 10.78 10.70
N ILE A 110 3.52 11.36 11.00
CA ILE A 110 4.64 11.43 10.06
C ILE A 110 5.19 10.04 9.77
N GLN A 111 5.39 9.22 10.80
CA GLN A 111 5.89 7.86 10.60
C GLN A 111 4.90 7.00 9.77
N ILE A 112 3.59 7.15 9.99
CA ILE A 112 2.58 6.47 9.18
C ILE A 112 2.59 6.98 7.74
N ALA A 113 2.78 8.28 7.52
CA ALA A 113 2.89 8.84 6.18
C ALA A 113 4.12 8.31 5.42
N GLU A 114 5.27 8.19 6.08
CA GLU A 114 6.49 7.59 5.50
C GLU A 114 6.25 6.13 5.09
N ILE A 115 5.53 5.36 5.91
CA ILE A 115 5.13 3.98 5.56
C ILE A 115 4.14 3.97 4.40
N MET A 116 3.16 4.87 4.36
CA MET A 116 2.22 4.97 3.25
C MET A 116 2.95 5.21 1.91
N ASP A 117 3.91 6.13 1.89
CA ASP A 117 4.72 6.44 0.71
C ASP A 117 5.61 5.26 0.31
N TYR A 118 6.25 4.59 1.26
CA TYR A 118 7.03 3.38 1.01
C TYR A 118 6.17 2.27 0.40
N GLN A 119 5.00 2.01 0.98
CA GLN A 119 4.07 1.01 0.48
C GLN A 119 3.51 1.39 -0.89
N HIS A 120 3.35 2.68 -1.19
CA HIS A 120 2.97 3.12 -2.53
C HIS A 120 4.06 2.77 -3.55
N ALA A 121 5.32 3.05 -3.24
CA ALA A 121 6.45 2.68 -4.11
C ALA A 121 6.50 1.16 -4.32
N LEU A 122 6.23 0.35 -3.31
CA LEU A 122 6.11 -1.11 -3.48
C LEU A 122 4.98 -1.49 -4.47
N LEU A 123 3.81 -0.86 -4.35
CA LEU A 123 2.68 -1.11 -5.25
C LEU A 123 3.00 -0.71 -6.70
N ARG A 124 3.71 0.39 -6.90
CA ARG A 124 4.13 0.85 -8.22
C ARG A 124 5.25 -0.01 -8.81
N ASP A 125 6.34 -0.19 -8.07
CA ASP A 125 7.61 -0.69 -8.61
C ASP A 125 7.74 -2.22 -8.51
N TYR A 126 7.09 -2.83 -7.52
CA TYR A 126 7.18 -4.28 -7.23
C TYR A 126 5.87 -5.04 -7.47
N TYR A 127 4.73 -4.36 -7.50
CA TYR A 127 3.43 -4.99 -7.81
C TYR A 127 2.82 -4.54 -9.14
N ASP A 128 3.41 -3.52 -9.77
CA ASP A 128 3.00 -2.98 -11.08
C ASP A 128 1.49 -2.69 -11.14
N VAL A 129 0.99 -1.92 -10.16
CA VAL A 129 -0.44 -1.52 -10.06
C VAL A 129 -0.65 -0.01 -9.90
N SER A 130 0.31 0.82 -10.33
CA SER A 130 0.10 2.27 -10.48
C SER A 130 0.19 2.69 -11.94
N THR A 131 -0.33 3.86 -12.28
CA THR A 131 -0.31 4.43 -13.64
C THR A 131 0.20 5.86 -13.62
N PRO A 132 0.70 6.41 -14.75
CA PRO A 132 1.15 7.80 -14.82
C PRO A 132 0.11 8.82 -14.34
N GLU A 133 -1.17 8.59 -14.61
CA GLU A 133 -2.29 9.43 -14.18
C GLU A 133 -2.48 9.38 -12.66
N VAL A 134 -2.39 8.17 -12.07
CA VAL A 134 -2.42 8.00 -10.61
C VAL A 134 -1.24 8.70 -9.95
N GLU A 135 -0.03 8.57 -10.52
CA GLU A 135 1.16 9.26 -10.01
C GLU A 135 0.98 10.79 -10.09
N THR A 136 0.40 11.30 -11.18
CA THR A 136 0.15 12.75 -11.35
C THR A 136 -0.80 13.28 -10.27
N ILE A 137 -1.90 12.58 -10.02
CA ILE A 137 -2.84 12.95 -8.94
C ILE A 137 -2.16 12.86 -7.58
N ARG A 138 -1.38 11.81 -7.35
CA ARG A 138 -0.65 11.61 -6.09
C ARG A 138 0.33 12.74 -5.81
N GLU A 139 1.15 13.14 -6.79
CA GLU A 139 2.10 14.23 -6.60
C GLU A 139 1.38 15.55 -6.33
N ALA A 140 0.29 15.85 -7.05
CA ALA A 140 -0.53 17.03 -6.77
C ALA A 140 -1.11 17.04 -5.34
N MET A 141 -1.54 15.88 -4.83
CA MET A 141 -1.98 15.75 -3.43
C MET A 141 -0.85 16.04 -2.43
N LYS A 142 0.37 15.56 -2.71
CA LYS A 142 1.54 15.79 -1.86
C LYS A 142 1.95 17.25 -1.86
N GLU A 143 2.05 17.87 -3.03
CA GLU A 143 2.37 19.29 -3.18
C GLU A 143 1.34 20.19 -2.48
N ALA A 144 0.07 19.77 -2.46
CA ALA A 144 -1.00 20.45 -1.75
C ALA A 144 -1.03 20.23 -0.23
N GLY A 145 -0.10 19.45 0.33
CA GLY A 145 0.11 19.32 1.78
C GLY A 145 -0.25 17.96 2.39
N CYS A 146 -0.49 16.91 1.60
CA CYS A 146 -0.54 15.56 2.15
C CYS A 146 0.83 15.13 2.69
N LEU A 147 0.85 14.58 3.91
CA LEU A 147 2.04 14.03 4.55
C LEU A 147 2.55 12.78 3.83
N GLY A 148 1.63 11.94 3.37
CA GLY A 148 1.90 10.71 2.63
C GLY A 148 0.65 10.29 1.86
N VAL A 149 0.84 9.66 0.71
CA VAL A 149 -0.23 9.36 -0.24
C VAL A 149 -0.01 7.98 -0.85
N LYS A 150 -1.06 7.16 -0.91
CA LYS A 150 -1.02 5.80 -1.47
C LYS A 150 -2.33 5.48 -2.20
N ILE A 151 -2.25 4.69 -3.25
CA ILE A 151 -3.45 4.02 -3.81
C ILE A 151 -4.12 3.12 -2.76
N SER A 152 -5.43 2.94 -2.90
CA SER A 152 -6.22 2.03 -2.06
C SER A 152 -7.10 1.14 -2.94
N GLY A 153 -7.27 -0.11 -2.53
CA GLY A 153 -7.98 -1.12 -3.30
C GLY A 153 -7.06 -1.90 -4.25
N SER A 154 -7.59 -2.28 -5.42
CA SER A 154 -6.91 -3.21 -6.35
C SER A 154 -5.80 -2.56 -7.19
N GLY A 155 -5.68 -1.22 -7.15
CA GLY A 155 -4.76 -0.44 -7.97
C GLY A 155 -5.23 -0.24 -9.41
N MET A 156 -4.33 0.32 -10.22
CA MET A 156 -4.54 0.81 -11.58
C MET A 156 -5.52 2.00 -11.69
N GLY A 157 -5.93 2.62 -10.59
CA GLY A 157 -6.95 3.66 -10.59
C GLY A 157 -7.80 3.57 -9.33
N GLY A 158 -9.05 4.00 -9.42
CA GLY A 158 -9.96 4.03 -8.27
C GLY A 158 -9.52 5.04 -7.22
N ALA A 159 -9.40 4.60 -5.97
CA ALA A 159 -9.18 5.47 -4.82
C ALA A 159 -7.70 5.71 -4.53
N ILE A 160 -7.34 6.97 -4.29
CA ILE A 160 -6.04 7.41 -3.79
C ILE A 160 -6.29 8.05 -2.42
N ILE A 161 -5.57 7.61 -1.40
CA ILE A 161 -5.73 8.09 -0.02
C ILE A 161 -4.50 8.89 0.40
N GLY A 162 -4.72 10.05 1.00
CA GLY A 162 -3.69 10.94 1.53
C GLY A 162 -3.90 11.24 3.00
N LEU A 163 -2.83 11.33 3.78
CA LEU A 163 -2.88 11.73 5.18
C LEU A 163 -2.66 13.24 5.30
N ILE A 164 -3.52 13.94 6.05
CA ILE A 164 -3.40 15.38 6.35
C ILE A 164 -3.49 15.64 7.86
N ARG A 165 -2.89 16.73 8.34
CA ARG A 165 -2.89 17.09 9.77
C ARG A 165 -4.27 17.58 10.22
N ARG A 166 -4.84 18.56 9.51
CA ARG A 166 -6.10 19.20 9.89
C ARG A 166 -7.14 19.05 8.78
N PRO A 167 -8.44 18.96 9.08
CA PRO A 167 -9.45 18.72 8.05
C PRO A 167 -9.56 19.86 7.05
N GLU A 168 -9.22 21.10 7.44
CA GLU A 168 -9.28 22.28 6.58
C GLU A 168 -8.25 22.22 5.45
N ASP A 169 -7.12 21.54 5.68
CA ASP A 169 -6.06 21.33 4.68
C ASP A 169 -6.59 20.51 3.48
N GLY A 170 -7.60 19.67 3.71
CA GLY A 170 -8.16 18.78 2.69
C GLY A 170 -8.82 19.52 1.52
N LYS A 171 -9.30 20.76 1.71
CA LYS A 171 -9.88 21.55 0.62
C LYS A 171 -8.85 21.86 -0.48
N ALA A 172 -7.63 22.21 -0.09
CA ALA A 172 -6.55 22.48 -1.04
C ALA A 172 -6.14 21.20 -1.77
N VAL A 173 -5.98 20.10 -1.02
CA VAL A 173 -5.63 18.78 -1.59
C VAL A 173 -6.67 18.31 -2.61
N ILE A 174 -7.96 18.39 -2.29
CA ILE A 174 -9.02 17.98 -3.22
C ILE A 174 -8.97 18.86 -4.48
N ARG A 175 -8.82 20.17 -4.36
CA ARG A 175 -8.75 21.07 -5.51
C ARG A 175 -7.59 20.72 -6.44
N GLU A 176 -6.38 20.54 -5.90
CA GLU A 176 -5.22 20.22 -6.75
C GLU A 176 -5.32 18.81 -7.35
N ALA A 177 -5.89 17.84 -6.63
CA ALA A 177 -6.16 16.52 -7.18
C ALA A 177 -7.15 16.57 -8.36
N LEU A 178 -8.19 17.41 -8.27
CA LEU A 178 -9.14 17.62 -9.38
C LEU A 178 -8.47 18.30 -10.58
N HIS A 179 -7.60 19.30 -10.35
CA HIS A 179 -6.80 19.91 -11.42
C HIS A 179 -5.86 18.89 -12.09
N ALA A 180 -5.37 17.92 -11.33
CA ALA A 180 -4.52 16.83 -11.81
C ALA A 180 -5.29 15.68 -12.49
N GLY A 181 -6.61 15.80 -12.66
CA GLY A 181 -7.43 14.85 -13.41
C GLY A 181 -8.25 13.88 -12.57
N ALA A 182 -8.25 14.01 -11.23
CA ALA A 182 -9.23 13.30 -10.41
C ALA A 182 -10.65 13.81 -10.66
N VAL A 183 -11.66 13.00 -10.34
CA VAL A 183 -13.07 13.37 -10.57
C VAL A 183 -13.79 13.82 -9.31
N ARG A 184 -13.42 13.30 -8.14
CA ARG A 184 -14.07 13.61 -6.85
C ARG A 184 -13.10 13.43 -5.68
N GLY A 185 -13.41 14.06 -4.55
CA GLY A 185 -12.65 13.88 -3.32
C GLY A 185 -13.46 14.16 -2.06
N TRP A 186 -13.03 13.56 -0.94
CA TRP A 186 -13.66 13.68 0.37
C TRP A 186 -12.61 13.82 1.46
N VAL A 187 -12.93 14.58 2.50
CA VAL A 187 -12.17 14.59 3.76
C VAL A 187 -12.88 13.68 4.75
N SER A 188 -12.14 12.76 5.36
CA SER A 188 -12.66 11.80 6.32
C SER A 188 -11.88 11.88 7.63
N PRO A 189 -12.55 11.89 8.80
CA PRO A 189 -11.87 11.69 10.06
C PRO A 189 -11.22 10.31 10.11
N VAL A 190 -10.19 10.16 10.94
CA VAL A 190 -9.70 8.82 11.28
C VAL A 190 -10.74 8.20 12.22
N ALA A 191 -11.70 7.48 11.66
CA ALA A 191 -12.65 6.73 12.46
C ALA A 191 -11.95 5.45 12.95
N GLY A 192 -12.06 5.15 14.25
CA GLY A 192 -11.83 3.80 14.72
C GLY A 192 -12.83 2.90 14.01
N GLY A 193 -12.35 1.88 13.29
CA GLY A 193 -13.24 0.94 12.63
C GLY A 193 -14.07 0.19 13.66
N GLU A 194 -15.30 0.64 13.92
CA GLU A 194 -16.31 -0.25 14.47
C GLU A 194 -16.76 -1.19 13.36
N ILE A 195 -16.58 -2.49 13.58
CA ILE A 195 -17.24 -3.51 12.77
C ILE A 195 -18.74 -3.48 13.12
N SER A 196 -19.48 -2.52 12.57
CA SER A 196 -20.94 -2.59 12.61
C SER A 196 -21.39 -3.55 11.52
N LYS A 197 -21.70 -4.79 11.90
CA LYS A 197 -22.59 -5.64 11.09
C LYS A 197 -23.98 -4.99 11.09
N GLY A 198 -24.21 -4.03 10.19
CA GLY A 198 -25.49 -3.33 10.07
C GLY A 198 -25.37 -2.11 9.18
N GLN A 199 -26.23 -2.06 8.16
CA GLN A 199 -26.34 -1.05 7.09
C GLN A 199 -25.94 0.37 7.49
N ARG A 200 -25.13 1.05 6.65
CA ARG A 200 -25.01 2.52 6.68
C ARG A 200 -24.92 3.11 5.28
N ASP A 201 -25.85 4.01 5.02
CA ASP A 201 -25.76 5.04 3.98
C ASP A 201 -24.68 6.04 4.42
N TRP A 202 -23.67 6.28 3.59
CA TRP A 202 -22.46 7.06 3.92
C TRP A 202 -22.48 8.49 3.36
N ARG A 203 -23.65 8.96 2.91
CA ARG A 203 -23.79 10.32 2.38
C ARG A 203 -23.98 11.32 3.51
N LEU A 204 -22.96 12.13 3.78
CA LEU A 204 -23.16 13.44 4.41
C LEU A 204 -23.57 14.41 3.29
N THR A 205 -24.84 14.79 3.25
CA THR A 205 -25.30 15.98 2.52
C THR A 205 -24.83 17.23 3.27
N ALA A 206 -24.56 18.29 2.48
CA ALA A 206 -24.01 19.58 2.89
C ALA A 206 -24.72 20.24 4.09
#